data_AF-A0A2V4VT55-F1
#
_entry.id   AF-A0A2V4VT55-F1
#
_cell.length_a   1.000
_cell.length_b   1.000
_cell.length_c   1.000
_cell.angle_alpha   90.00
_cell.angle_beta   90.00
_cell.angle_gamma   90.00
#
_symmetry.space_group_name_H-M   'P 1'
#
loop_
_entity.id
_entity.type
_entity.pdbx_description
1 polymer ?
#
loop_
_entity_poly.entity_id
_entity_poly.type
_entity_poly.pdbx_seq_one_letter_code
_entity_poly.pdbx_strand_id
1 'polypeptide(L)'
;MKNEIRKGVNEAKESDNGVTWLFTEIFIISVVLGIYYTSWWVFGGAIVVTMIALMIKPLRILILVLLSLACGYVGWIIGHWFDSTAASVVLSVLFALAAGGAHIWANQWLDDNS
;
A
#
# COMPACT_ATOMS: atom_id res chain seq x y z
N MET A 1 17.57 19.74 -19.86
CA MET A 1 18.58 19.35 -18.85
C MET A 1 18.19 19.67 -17.40
N LYS A 2 18.25 20.91 -16.87
CA LYS A 2 17.93 21.19 -15.44
C LYS A 2 16.53 20.70 -15.01
N ASN A 3 15.52 20.89 -15.86
CA ASN A 3 14.15 20.44 -15.59
C ASN A 3 14.01 18.92 -15.60
N GLU A 4 14.76 18.22 -16.46
CA GLU A 4 14.75 16.76 -16.54
C GLU A 4 15.44 16.14 -15.34
N ILE A 5 16.58 16.72 -14.90
CA ILE A 5 17.26 16.31 -13.67
C ILE A 5 16.34 16.48 -12.46
N ARG A 6 15.67 17.64 -12.35
CA ARG A 6 14.72 17.88 -11.26
C ARG A 6 13.54 16.90 -11.29
N LYS A 7 13.03 16.56 -12.48
CA LYS A 7 11.94 15.59 -12.63
C LYS A 7 12.39 14.20 -12.18
N GLY A 8 13.55 13.73 -12.64
CA GLY A 8 14.08 12.42 -12.26
C GLY A 8 14.37 12.31 -10.75
N VAL A 9 14.91 13.36 -10.14
CA VAL A 9 15.12 13.40 -8.67
C VAL A 9 13.79 13.32 -7.91
N ASN A 10 12.76 14.00 -8.39
CA ASN A 10 11.43 13.92 -7.77
C ASN A 10 10.82 12.53 -7.94
N GLU A 11 10.89 11.92 -9.13
CA GLU A 11 10.37 10.58 -9.39
C GLU A 11 11.03 9.53 -8.48
N ALA A 12 12.36 9.58 -8.32
CA ALA A 12 13.08 8.70 -7.41
C ALA A 12 12.61 8.88 -5.95
N LYS A 13 12.40 10.13 -5.52
CA LYS A 13 11.90 10.42 -4.17
C LYS A 13 10.48 9.93 -3.94
N GLU A 14 9.58 10.11 -4.91
CA GLU A 14 8.20 9.61 -4.82
C GLU A 14 8.17 8.08 -4.85
N SER A 15 9.03 7.44 -5.64
CA SER A 15 9.25 5.99 -5.67
C SER A 15 9.68 5.44 -4.30
N ASP A 16 10.69 6.05 -3.68
CA ASP A 16 11.16 5.68 -2.33
C ASP A 16 10.07 5.89 -1.26
N ASN A 17 9.30 6.97 -1.35
CA ASN A 17 8.17 7.21 -0.45
C ASN A 17 7.08 6.15 -0.65
N GLY A 18 6.78 5.79 -1.90
CA GLY A 18 5.80 4.77 -2.26
C GLY A 18 6.16 3.40 -1.69
N VAL A 19 7.42 2.96 -1.81
CA VAL A 19 7.85 1.69 -1.24
C VAL A 19 7.84 1.71 0.29
N THR A 20 8.19 2.85 0.90
CA THR A 20 8.10 3.04 2.36
C THR A 20 6.66 2.92 2.85
N TRP A 21 5.70 3.49 2.12
CA TRP A 21 4.27 3.34 2.38
C TRP A 21 3.83 1.87 2.30
N LEU A 22 4.18 1.18 1.20
CA LEU A 22 3.87 -0.24 1.00
C LEU A 22 4.39 -1.13 2.14
N PHE A 23 5.66 -0.99 2.52
CA PHE A 23 6.22 -1.80 3.61
C PHE A 23 5.59 -1.47 4.96
N THR A 24 5.21 -0.22 5.19
CA THR A 24 4.49 0.19 6.40
C THR A 24 3.12 -0.49 6.48
N GLU A 25 2.35 -0.53 5.39
CA GLU A 25 1.07 -1.24 5.34
C GLU A 25 1.24 -2.74 5.61
N ILE A 26 2.21 -3.38 4.93
CA ILE A 26 2.48 -4.81 5.12
C ILE A 26 2.85 -5.10 6.58
N PHE A 27 3.67 -4.24 7.19
CA PHE A 27 4.04 -4.38 8.59
C PHE A 27 2.82 -4.26 9.51
N ILE A 28 1.99 -3.22 9.33
CA ILE A 28 0.78 -3.01 10.13
C ILE A 28 -0.17 -4.21 10.00
N ILE A 29 -0.44 -4.67 8.78
CA ILE A 29 -1.32 -5.82 8.53
C ILE A 29 -0.77 -7.08 9.18
N SER A 30 0.54 -7.32 9.06
CA SER A 30 1.18 -8.48 9.66
C SER A 30 1.10 -8.44 11.19
N VAL A 31 1.28 -7.28 11.82
CA VAL A 31 1.10 -7.09 13.27
C VAL A 31 -0.34 -7.39 13.67
N VAL A 32 -1.32 -6.83 12.95
CA VAL A 32 -2.75 -7.06 13.22
C VAL A 32 -3.09 -8.55 13.13
N LEU A 33 -2.62 -9.25 12.09
CA LEU A 33 -2.82 -10.69 11.92
C LEU A 33 -2.14 -11.49 13.05
N GLY A 34 -0.91 -11.13 13.40
CA GLY A 34 -0.16 -11.78 14.48
C GLY A 34 -0.87 -11.68 15.82
N ILE A 35 -1.42 -10.51 16.15
CA ILE A 35 -2.20 -10.28 17.37
C ILE A 35 -3.52 -11.04 17.30
N TYR A 36 -4.26 -10.96 16.19
CA TYR A 36 -5.57 -11.61 16.02
C TYR A 36 -5.49 -13.13 16.17
N TYR A 37 -4.47 -13.77 15.59
CA TYR A 37 -4.24 -15.20 15.70
C TYR A 37 -3.36 -15.58 16.90
N THR A 38 -2.92 -14.62 17.72
CA THR A 38 -2.00 -14.82 18.85
C THR A 38 -0.77 -15.67 18.49
N SER A 39 -0.21 -15.46 17.29
CA SER A 39 0.82 -16.33 16.73
C SER A 39 1.96 -15.55 16.08
N TRP A 40 3.16 -15.74 16.62
CA TRP A 40 4.41 -15.20 16.06
C TRP A 40 4.71 -15.76 14.67
N TRP A 41 4.32 -17.00 14.39
CA TRP A 41 4.46 -17.60 13.07
C TRP A 41 3.55 -16.95 12.04
N VAL A 42 2.35 -16.51 12.43
CA VAL A 42 1.44 -15.78 11.54
C VAL A 42 1.99 -14.38 11.26
N PHE A 43 2.50 -13.68 12.26
CA PHE A 43 3.17 -12.39 12.07
C PHE A 43 4.36 -12.49 11.11
N GLY A 44 5.34 -13.35 11.42
CA GLY A 44 6.53 -13.50 10.60
C GLY A 44 6.23 -14.10 9.22
N GLY A 45 5.31 -15.07 9.17
CA GLY A 45 4.87 -15.70 7.93
C GLY A 45 4.17 -14.71 7.00
N ALA A 46 3.31 -13.84 7.53
CA ALA A 46 2.64 -12.81 6.72
C ALA A 46 3.65 -11.88 6.04
N ILE A 47 4.67 -11.41 6.77
CA ILE A 47 5.74 -10.58 6.21
C ILE A 47 6.51 -11.35 5.13
N VAL A 48 7.01 -12.55 5.44
CA VAL A 48 7.84 -13.32 4.50
C VAL A 48 7.06 -13.70 3.24
N VAL A 49 5.81 -14.15 3.38
CA VAL A 49 4.96 -14.52 2.24
C VAL A 49 4.67 -13.31 1.36
N THR A 50 4.35 -12.15 1.93
CA THR A 50 4.12 -10.94 1.13
C THR A 50 5.41 -10.47 0.45
N MET A 51 6.56 -10.50 1.13
CA MET A 51 7.85 -10.14 0.51
C MET A 51 8.17 -11.04 -0.70
N ILE A 52 8.02 -12.36 -0.56
CA ILE A 52 8.23 -13.30 -1.67
C ILE A 52 7.24 -13.04 -2.80
N ALA A 53 5.98 -12.78 -2.48
CA ALA A 53 4.95 -12.52 -3.48
C ALA A 53 5.19 -11.22 -4.26
N LEU A 54 5.80 -10.20 -3.65
CA LEU A 54 6.20 -8.96 -4.35
C LEU A 54 7.30 -9.20 -5.41
N MET A 55 8.08 -10.28 -5.30
CA MET A 55 9.09 -10.63 -6.31
C MET A 55 8.46 -11.20 -7.60
N ILE A 56 7.22 -11.67 -7.54
CA ILE A 56 6.52 -12.29 -8.66
C ILE A 56 5.57 -11.26 -9.26
N LYS A 57 5.91 -10.68 -10.42
CA LYS A 57 5.15 -9.57 -11.06
C LYS A 57 3.61 -9.71 -11.03
N PRO A 58 3.00 -10.84 -11.42
CA PRO A 58 1.53 -10.96 -11.37
C PRO A 58 0.98 -10.94 -9.95
N LEU A 59 1.67 -11.54 -8.98
CA LEU A 59 1.26 -11.51 -7.57
C LEU A 59 1.46 -10.13 -6.95
N ARG A 60 2.54 -9.43 -7.31
CA ARG A 60 2.80 -8.05 -6.90
C ARG A 60 1.64 -7.14 -7.28
N ILE A 61 1.23 -7.13 -8.54
CA ILE A 61 0.11 -6.29 -9.01
C ILE A 61 -1.17 -6.64 -8.24
N LEU A 62 -1.44 -7.92 -8.04
CA LEU A 62 -2.60 -8.36 -7.26
C LEU A 62 -2.57 -7.82 -5.82
N ILE A 63 -1.42 -7.93 -5.13
CA ILE A 63 -1.26 -7.44 -3.75
C ILE A 63 -1.46 -5.92 -3.68
N LEU A 64 -0.86 -5.17 -4.60
CA LEU A 64 -0.99 -3.71 -4.63
C LEU A 64 -2.45 -3.26 -4.83
N VAL A 65 -3.21 -3.96 -5.68
CA VAL A 65 -4.64 -3.69 -5.85
C VAL A 65 -5.41 -4.01 -4.57
N LEU A 66 -5.15 -5.16 -3.95
CA LEU A 66 -5.82 -5.54 -2.70
C LEU A 66 -5.52 -4.57 -1.55
N LEU A 67 -4.28 -4.12 -1.39
CA LEU A 67 -3.90 -3.13 -0.40
C LEU A 67 -4.56 -1.77 -0.65
N SER A 68 -4.64 -1.34 -1.91
CA SER A 68 -5.36 -0.12 -2.28
C SER A 68 -6.84 -0.20 -1.89
N LEU A 69 -7.49 -1.33 -2.14
CA LEU A 69 -8.88 -1.57 -1.75
C LEU A 69 -9.05 -1.65 -0.22
N ALA A 70 -8.08 -2.23 0.48
CA ALA A 70 -8.09 -2.27 1.95
C ALA A 70 -8.03 -0.85 2.53
N CYS A 71 -7.20 0.05 1.97
CA CYS A 71 -7.21 1.46 2.33
C CYS A 71 -8.53 2.16 2.00
N GLY A 72 -9.16 1.82 0.87
CA GLY A 72 -10.52 2.26 0.57
C GLY A 72 -11.55 1.81 1.61
N TYR A 73 -11.41 0.60 2.15
CA TYR A 73 -12.27 0.11 3.23
C TYR A 73 -12.02 0.86 4.54
N VAL A 74 -10.78 1.24 4.85
CA VAL A 74 -10.47 2.13 5.98
C VAL A 74 -11.16 3.49 5.79
N GLY A 75 -11.12 4.07 4.58
CA GLY A 75 -11.83 5.32 4.27
C GLY A 75 -13.35 5.21 4.48
N TRP A 76 -13.95 4.07 4.15
CA TRP A 76 -15.37 3.79 4.42
C TRP A 76 -15.68 3.78 5.93
N ILE A 77 -14.86 3.11 6.73
CA ILE A 77 -15.03 3.06 8.20
C ILE A 77 -14.96 4.46 8.80
N ILE A 78 -13.98 5.27 8.36
CA ILE A 78 -13.84 6.65 8.83
C ILE A 78 -15.07 7.48 8.42
N GLY A 79 -15.58 7.30 7.20
CA GLY A 79 -16.76 8.03 6.73
C GLY A 79 -18.04 7.69 7.49
N HIS A 80 -18.15 6.50 8.07
CA HIS A 80 -19.27 6.15 8.95
C HIS A 80 -19.31 7.00 10.22
N TRP A 81 -18.18 7.55 10.68
CA TRP A 81 -18.15 8.44 11.84
C TRP A 81 -18.83 9.79 11.60
N PHE A 82 -19.17 10.10 10.34
CA PHE A 82 -19.94 11.28 9.96
C PHE A 82 -21.44 10.99 9.77
N ASP A 83 -21.90 9.78 10.12
CA ASP A 83 -23.29 9.32 9.96
C ASP A 83 -23.85 9.56 8.54
N SER A 84 -22.98 9.46 7.53
CA SER A 84 -23.31 9.76 6.14
C SER A 84 -22.72 8.71 5.19
N THR A 85 -23.61 8.01 4.48
CA THR A 85 -23.23 7.06 3.43
C THR A 85 -22.47 7.76 2.31
N ALA A 86 -22.85 9.01 1.99
CA ALA A 86 -22.14 9.80 0.98
C ALA A 86 -20.69 10.08 1.41
N ALA A 87 -20.46 10.45 2.68
CA ALA A 87 -19.11 10.65 3.20
C ALA A 87 -18.28 9.35 3.15
N SER A 88 -18.89 8.21 3.49
CA SER A 88 -18.26 6.89 3.43
C SER A 88 -17.82 6.51 2.02
N VAL A 89 -18.67 6.73 1.01
CA VAL A 89 -18.34 6.46 -0.40
C VAL A 89 -17.20 7.36 -0.85
N VAL A 90 -17.30 8.68 -0.59
CA VAL A 90 -16.29 9.65 -1.03
C VAL A 90 -14.93 9.36 -0.39
N LEU A 91 -14.87 9.16 0.92
CA LEU A 91 -13.61 8.86 1.61
C LEU A 91 -13.03 7.51 1.18
N SER A 92 -13.86 6.50 0.94
CA SER A 92 -13.40 5.22 0.41
C SER A 92 -12.71 5.36 -0.94
N VAL A 93 -13.31 6.11 -1.88
CA VAL A 93 -12.71 6.35 -3.20
C VAL A 93 -11.42 7.17 -3.07
N LEU A 94 -11.42 8.23 -2.25
CA LEU A 94 -10.22 9.06 -2.07
C LEU A 94 -9.05 8.27 -1.47
N PHE A 95 -9.31 7.44 -0.47
CA PHE A 95 -8.27 6.60 0.15
C PHE A 95 -7.77 5.53 -0.81
N ALA A 96 -8.68 4.86 -1.55
CA ALA A 96 -8.28 3.85 -2.54
C ALA A 96 -7.43 4.45 -3.66
N LEU A 97 -7.77 5.65 -4.14
CA LEU A 97 -6.99 6.35 -5.17
C LEU A 97 -5.65 6.87 -4.64
N ALA A 98 -5.61 7.40 -3.41
CA ALA A 98 -4.37 7.85 -2.79
C ALA A 98 -3.39 6.69 -2.55
N ALA A 99 -3.89 5.58 -1.98
CA ALA A 99 -3.11 4.36 -1.80
C ALA A 99 -2.70 3.76 -3.15
N GLY A 100 -3.61 3.73 -4.14
CA GLY A 100 -3.30 3.28 -5.50
C GLY A 100 -2.17 4.09 -6.15
N GLY A 101 -2.16 5.42 -5.97
CA GLY A 101 -1.08 6.29 -6.42
C GLY A 101 0.26 5.95 -5.75
N ALA A 102 0.27 5.78 -4.42
CA ALA A 102 1.46 5.35 -3.69
C ALA A 102 1.97 3.97 -4.15
N HIS A 103 1.04 3.05 -4.44
CA HIS A 103 1.36 1.72 -4.95
C HIS A 103 1.90 1.70 -6.38
N ILE A 104 1.53 2.66 -7.23
CA ILE A 104 2.15 2.82 -8.55
C ILE A 104 3.62 3.21 -8.39
N TRP A 105 3.92 4.18 -7.53
CA TRP A 105 5.30 4.56 -7.20
C TRP A 105 6.08 3.41 -6.55
N ALA A 106 5.46 2.67 -5.63
CA ALA A 106 6.06 1.48 -5.04
C ALA A 106 6.34 0.39 -6.08
N ASN A 107 5.45 0.18 -7.06
CA ASN A 107 5.68 -0.78 -8.13
C ASN A 107 6.85 -0.35 -9.02
N GLN A 108 6.99 0.95 -9.30
CA GLN A 108 8.14 1.47 -10.05
C GLN A 108 9.44 1.18 -9.29
N TRP A 109 9.49 1.48 -7.99
CA TRP A 109 10.63 1.13 -7.14
C TRP A 109 10.96 -0.36 -7.21
N LEU A 110 9.94 -1.21 -7.09
CA LEU A 110 10.12 -2.66 -7.16
C LEU A 110 10.62 -3.08 -8.54
N ASP A 111 10.14 -2.52 -9.65
CA ASP A 111 10.66 -2.82 -10.99
C ASP A 111 12.11 -2.33 -11.20
N ASP A 112 12.52 -1.24 -10.55
CA ASP A 112 13.88 -0.69 -10.64
C ASP A 112 14.88 -1.49 -9.77
N ASN A 113 14.40 -2.21 -8.74
CA ASN A 113 15.22 -2.86 -7.71
C ASN A 113 15.02 -4.38 -7.55
N SER A 114 14.11 -5.03 -8.30
CA SER A 114 13.86 -6.49 -8.28
C SER A 114 14.31 -7.19 -9.56
#